data_AF-A0AB39LPM1-F1
#
_entry.id   AF-A0AB39LPM1-F1
#
_cell.length_a   1.000
_cell.length_b   1.000
_cell.length_c   1.000
_cell.angle_alpha   90.00
_cell.angle_beta   90.00
_cell.angle_gamma   90.00
#
_symmetry.space_group_name_H-M   'P 1'
#
loop_
_entity.id
_entity.type
_entity.pdbx_description
1 polymer ?
#
loop_
_entity_poly.entity_id
_entity_poly.type
_entity_poly.pdbx_seq_one_letter_code
_entity_poly.pdbx_strand_id
1 'polypeptide(L)'
;MRAAGTQIVCASGPADVLVAAAAAEAGLLPQARRRVLLVCDDSPVPEAAPPWDEVPGFARPLARFDAVLSWNEAVRPFHPAAWTPRTEDVPLLERHFRKLWGLGDGRVELVLGAPDTAPAQSVARVFTGAPLHVYAAGPAGYGPTRGKLDPLIGTRVRQVLHLDLVPGLTPVLLGEFGAPARAIPADAFRAVAKEVASAVTGVPEGAALIVGERPSDRAGVEDAPHAEMVRTAARRGHDRVVFAPHPASPSRHAAGLRAEAGRLGVDLTVLETPVPVEALYEASRPALVVGCASAALFTASALYGLPVARVGTERLLGRLTPYHHPRRAALVLAEAALPGEAGDPPAAGDLDGLLSALAFTMRPQVRPALRADAERYLAASAWDARWFPRRRLTALGLPGGVPRRLAFLPRSRAARRVVRRLRALRKAVGR
;
A
#
# COMPACT_ATOMS: atom_id res chain seq x y z
N MET A 1 35.07 -1.48 -13.85
CA MET A 1 33.71 -0.90 -13.79
C MET A 1 32.80 -1.66 -14.74
N ARG A 2 31.77 -2.35 -14.23
CA ARG A 2 30.82 -3.09 -15.08
C ARG A 2 30.05 -2.07 -15.93
N ALA A 3 30.06 -2.22 -17.27
CA ALA A 3 29.36 -1.32 -18.18
C ALA A 3 27.87 -1.20 -17.80
N ALA A 4 27.40 0.04 -17.66
CA ALA A 4 26.05 0.38 -17.27
C ALA A 4 25.05 -0.07 -18.35
N GLY A 5 24.07 -0.89 -17.96
CA GLY A 5 23.03 -1.41 -18.85
C GLY A 5 21.84 -0.45 -18.99
N THR A 6 20.74 -0.98 -19.51
CA THR A 6 19.44 -0.30 -19.53
C THR A 6 18.68 -0.62 -18.25
N GLN A 7 18.17 0.40 -17.57
CA GLN A 7 17.30 0.25 -16.40
C GLN A 7 15.85 0.53 -16.80
N ILE A 8 14.97 -0.45 -16.57
CA ILE A 8 13.53 -0.30 -16.78
C ILE A 8 12.88 -0.03 -15.42
N VAL A 9 12.28 1.14 -15.27
CA VAL A 9 11.53 1.54 -14.08
C VAL A 9 10.06 1.33 -14.37
N CYS A 10 9.44 0.32 -13.75
CA CYS A 10 8.01 0.08 -13.87
C CYS A 10 7.29 0.95 -12.85
N ALA A 11 6.20 1.62 -13.26
CA ALA A 11 5.37 2.41 -12.36
C ALA A 11 3.89 2.12 -12.63
N SER A 12 3.13 1.88 -11.58
CA SER A 12 1.68 1.62 -11.66
C SER A 12 0.83 2.86 -11.32
N GLY A 13 1.49 3.99 -11.09
CA GLY A 13 0.84 5.27 -10.94
C GLY A 13 1.83 6.39 -10.63
N PRO A 14 1.33 7.63 -10.52
CA PRO A 14 2.16 8.82 -10.33
C PRO A 14 3.10 8.76 -9.11
N ALA A 15 2.61 8.25 -7.97
CA ALA A 15 3.41 8.15 -6.75
C ALA A 15 4.63 7.22 -6.90
N ASP A 16 4.51 6.16 -7.69
CA ASP A 16 5.61 5.22 -7.94
C ASP A 16 6.76 5.90 -8.69
N VAL A 17 6.45 6.83 -9.60
CA VAL A 17 7.47 7.62 -10.31
C VAL A 17 8.22 8.52 -9.35
N LEU A 18 7.52 9.18 -8.42
CA LEU A 18 8.15 10.03 -7.40
C LEU A 18 9.10 9.20 -6.52
N VAL A 19 8.66 8.02 -6.07
CA VAL A 19 9.47 7.09 -5.28
C VAL A 19 10.71 6.63 -6.05
N ALA A 20 10.56 6.23 -7.32
CA ALA A 20 11.67 5.76 -8.13
C ALA A 20 12.67 6.88 -8.47
N ALA A 21 12.18 8.08 -8.77
CA ALA A 21 13.02 9.26 -9.00
C ALA A 21 13.80 9.64 -7.74
N ALA A 22 13.14 9.69 -6.58
CA ALA A 22 13.79 9.99 -5.30
C ALA A 22 14.87 8.95 -4.95
N ALA A 23 14.60 7.66 -5.21
CA ALA A 23 15.60 6.62 -5.03
C ALA A 23 16.81 6.77 -5.97
N ALA A 24 16.58 7.21 -7.21
CA ALA A 24 17.65 7.49 -8.16
C ALA A 24 18.53 8.66 -7.68
N GLU A 25 17.92 9.75 -7.21
CA GLU A 25 18.62 10.94 -6.72
C GLU A 25 19.39 10.70 -5.43
N ALA A 26 18.84 9.87 -4.54
CA ALA A 26 19.52 9.43 -3.33
C ALA A 26 20.67 8.44 -3.61
N GLY A 27 20.96 8.11 -4.87
CA GLY A 27 22.02 7.18 -5.24
C GLY A 27 21.76 5.73 -4.80
N LEU A 28 20.51 5.39 -4.50
CA LEU A 28 20.12 4.03 -4.07
C LEU A 28 19.97 3.06 -5.23
N LEU A 29 19.83 3.58 -6.45
CA LEU A 29 19.79 2.79 -7.67
C LEU A 29 21.17 2.77 -8.37
N PRO A 30 21.57 1.64 -8.99
CA PRO A 30 22.77 1.60 -9.80
C PRO A 30 22.75 2.62 -10.94
N GLN A 31 23.94 3.08 -11.32
CA GLN A 31 24.11 3.92 -12.50
C GLN A 31 23.75 3.14 -13.77
N ALA A 32 22.91 3.73 -14.61
CA ALA A 32 22.45 3.15 -15.87
C ALA A 32 22.87 4.03 -17.05
N ARG A 33 23.20 3.42 -18.19
CA ARG A 33 23.49 4.18 -19.42
C ARG A 33 22.22 4.77 -20.01
N ARG A 34 21.12 4.02 -19.88
CA ARG A 34 19.79 4.38 -20.33
C ARG A 34 18.80 4.00 -19.24
N ARG A 35 17.87 4.89 -18.91
CA ARG A 35 16.77 4.65 -17.99
C ARG A 35 15.46 4.90 -18.72
N VAL A 36 14.58 3.90 -18.74
CA VAL A 36 13.26 4.02 -19.36
C VAL A 36 12.18 3.85 -18.31
N LEU A 37 11.13 4.66 -18.39
CA LEU A 37 9.92 4.49 -17.61
C LEU A 37 8.98 3.56 -18.35
N LEU A 38 8.50 2.51 -17.70
CA LEU A 38 7.47 1.61 -18.20
C LEU A 38 6.20 1.85 -17.38
N VAL A 39 5.23 2.51 -18.01
CA VAL A 39 3.91 2.80 -17.45
C VAL A 39 3.07 1.52 -17.47
N CYS A 40 2.63 1.11 -16.28
CA CYS A 40 1.89 -0.13 -16.06
C CYS A 40 0.57 0.18 -15.32
N ASP A 41 -0.39 0.80 -15.99
CA ASP A 41 -1.68 1.12 -15.38
C ASP A 41 -2.49 -0.17 -15.14
N ASP A 42 -2.62 -0.52 -13.86
CA ASP A 42 -3.31 -1.69 -13.34
C ASP A 42 -4.64 -1.33 -12.66
N SER A 43 -5.20 -0.14 -12.96
CA SER A 43 -6.57 0.22 -12.58
C SER A 43 -7.59 -0.73 -13.22
N PRO A 44 -8.82 -0.86 -12.68
CA PRO A 44 -9.80 -1.80 -13.24
C PRO A 44 -10.24 -1.52 -14.67
N VAL A 45 -10.14 -0.26 -15.11
CA VAL A 45 -10.48 0.19 -16.48
C VAL A 45 -9.48 1.28 -16.88
N PRO A 46 -8.24 0.92 -17.28
CA PRO A 46 -7.19 1.89 -17.61
C PRO A 46 -7.57 2.85 -18.73
N GLU A 47 -8.42 2.41 -19.66
CA GLU A 47 -8.87 3.20 -20.81
C GLU A 47 -9.91 4.28 -20.46
N ALA A 48 -10.44 4.26 -19.23
CA ALA A 48 -11.46 5.21 -18.78
C ALA A 48 -10.88 6.54 -18.24
N ALA A 49 -9.55 6.65 -18.13
CA ALA A 49 -8.88 7.85 -17.66
C ALA A 49 -7.74 8.23 -18.62
N PRO A 50 -7.36 9.51 -18.69
CA PRO A 50 -6.14 9.93 -19.38
C PRO A 50 -4.90 9.21 -18.81
N PRO A 51 -3.90 8.90 -19.64
CA PRO A 51 -2.63 8.38 -19.18
C PRO A 51 -2.02 9.29 -18.11
N TRP A 52 -1.62 8.72 -16.98
CA TRP A 52 -1.20 9.52 -15.84
C TRP A 52 0.20 10.15 -16.02
N ASP A 53 0.95 9.71 -17.03
CA ASP A 53 2.20 10.32 -17.48
C ASP A 53 1.98 11.60 -18.32
N GLU A 54 0.74 11.90 -18.71
CA GLU A 54 0.35 13.17 -19.35
C GLU A 54 -0.22 14.17 -18.33
N VAL A 55 -0.19 13.85 -17.03
CA VAL A 55 -0.69 14.71 -15.96
C VAL A 55 0.12 16.01 -15.87
N PRO A 56 -0.54 17.17 -15.71
CA PRO A 56 0.14 18.44 -15.49
C PRO A 56 1.18 18.37 -14.35
N GLY A 57 2.40 18.85 -14.61
CA GLY A 57 3.49 18.88 -13.63
C GLY A 57 4.46 17.70 -13.71
N PHE A 58 4.17 16.65 -14.47
CA PHE A 58 5.04 15.48 -14.60
C PHE A 58 6.23 15.64 -15.54
N ALA A 59 6.27 16.71 -16.35
CA ALA A 59 7.35 16.93 -17.32
C ALA A 59 8.76 16.87 -16.69
N ARG A 60 8.94 17.44 -15.48
CA ARG A 60 10.23 17.41 -14.78
C ARG A 60 10.60 16.01 -14.25
N PRO A 61 9.74 15.31 -13.48
CA PRO A 61 9.96 13.90 -13.15
C PRO A 61 10.29 13.03 -14.36
N LEU A 62 9.55 13.20 -15.47
CA LEU A 62 9.71 12.40 -16.68
C LEU A 62 11.00 12.68 -17.45
N ALA A 63 11.55 13.89 -17.37
CA ALA A 63 12.82 14.25 -18.01
C ALA A 63 14.04 13.43 -17.50
N ARG A 64 13.88 12.69 -16.39
CA ARG A 64 14.90 11.76 -15.85
C ARG A 64 14.98 10.43 -16.61
N PHE A 65 14.06 10.20 -17.55
CA PHE A 65 13.95 8.99 -18.33
C PHE A 65 14.21 9.30 -19.80
N ASP A 66 15.02 8.46 -20.46
CA ASP A 66 15.32 8.60 -21.89
C ASP A 66 14.11 8.25 -22.77
N ALA A 67 13.15 7.50 -22.24
CA ALA A 67 11.90 7.18 -22.91
C ALA A 67 10.81 6.80 -21.89
N VAL A 68 9.57 7.09 -22.24
CA VAL A 68 8.37 6.59 -21.57
C VAL A 68 7.71 5.56 -22.48
N LEU A 69 7.48 4.36 -21.95
CA LEU A 69 6.98 3.19 -22.64
C LEU A 69 5.67 2.73 -21.99
N SER A 70 4.74 2.19 -22.77
CA SER A 70 3.47 1.66 -22.26
C SER A 70 3.50 0.13 -22.21
N TRP A 71 3.35 -0.44 -21.01
CA TRP A 71 3.14 -1.88 -20.84
C TRP A 71 1.76 -2.29 -21.35
N ASN A 72 0.74 -1.46 -21.09
CA ASN A 72 -0.65 -1.69 -21.49
C ASN A 72 -0.76 -1.89 -23.01
N GLU A 73 -0.14 -1.02 -23.81
CA GLU A 73 -0.11 -1.18 -25.27
C GLU A 73 0.68 -2.42 -25.69
N ALA A 74 1.79 -2.71 -25.01
CA ALA A 74 2.66 -3.83 -25.36
C ALA A 74 2.03 -5.21 -25.09
N VAL A 75 1.06 -5.30 -24.17
CA VAL A 75 0.34 -6.55 -23.85
C VAL A 75 -1.11 -6.57 -24.34
N ARG A 76 -1.55 -5.56 -25.07
CA ARG A 76 -2.91 -5.50 -25.64
C ARG A 76 -3.21 -6.78 -26.46
N PRO A 77 -4.41 -7.37 -26.35
CA PRO A 77 -5.62 -6.92 -25.65
C PRO A 77 -5.74 -7.36 -24.19
N PHE A 78 -4.66 -7.81 -23.55
CA PHE A 78 -4.74 -8.28 -22.18
C PHE A 78 -4.71 -7.14 -21.16
N HIS A 79 -5.43 -7.31 -20.05
CA HIS A 79 -5.37 -6.38 -18.93
C HIS A 79 -4.05 -6.57 -18.14
N PRO A 80 -3.26 -5.50 -17.88
CA PRO A 80 -1.96 -5.58 -17.20
C PRO A 80 -1.96 -6.31 -15.85
N ALA A 81 -3.01 -6.08 -15.05
CA ALA A 81 -3.18 -6.71 -13.73
C ALA A 81 -3.56 -8.21 -13.81
N ALA A 82 -4.08 -8.67 -14.95
CA ALA A 82 -4.64 -10.03 -15.10
C ALA A 82 -3.77 -10.94 -15.98
N TRP A 83 -2.78 -10.39 -16.68
CA TRP A 83 -1.95 -11.13 -17.61
C TRP A 83 -0.59 -11.50 -17.02
N THR A 84 -0.17 -12.74 -17.26
CA THR A 84 1.16 -13.24 -16.91
C THR A 84 1.65 -14.12 -18.06
N PRO A 85 2.92 -13.98 -18.50
CA PRO A 85 3.45 -14.78 -19.59
C PRO A 85 3.53 -16.25 -19.19
N ARG A 86 3.27 -17.13 -20.17
CA ARG A 86 3.57 -18.56 -20.04
C ARG A 86 5.07 -18.77 -20.08
N THR A 87 5.58 -19.77 -19.38
CA THR A 87 7.01 -20.02 -19.26
C THR A 87 7.67 -20.28 -20.61
N GLU A 88 6.99 -21.01 -21.49
CA GLU A 88 7.42 -21.34 -22.85
C GLU A 88 7.54 -20.11 -23.76
N ASP A 89 6.75 -19.07 -23.51
CA ASP A 89 6.71 -17.86 -24.34
C ASP A 89 7.77 -16.83 -23.91
N VAL A 90 8.34 -16.96 -22.71
CA VAL A 90 9.25 -15.96 -22.12
C VAL A 90 10.43 -15.60 -23.03
N PRO A 91 11.18 -16.53 -23.64
CA PRO A 91 12.29 -16.17 -24.52
C PRO A 91 11.84 -15.38 -25.77
N LEU A 92 10.68 -15.72 -26.32
CA LEU A 92 10.10 -15.02 -27.48
C LEU A 92 9.63 -13.62 -27.09
N LEU A 93 8.99 -13.49 -25.93
CA LEU A 93 8.52 -12.22 -25.37
C LEU A 93 9.69 -11.30 -25.03
N GLU A 94 10.75 -11.80 -24.38
CA GLU A 94 11.94 -10.98 -24.09
C GLU A 94 12.53 -10.42 -25.40
N ARG A 95 12.70 -11.25 -26.43
CA ARG A 95 13.18 -10.81 -27.75
C ARG A 95 12.24 -9.78 -28.38
N HIS A 96 10.93 -9.99 -28.27
CA HIS A 96 9.93 -9.07 -28.79
C HIS A 96 10.01 -7.70 -28.11
N PHE A 97 10.01 -7.65 -26.78
CA PHE A 97 10.08 -6.39 -26.03
C PHE A 97 11.42 -5.68 -26.18
N ARG A 98 12.53 -6.43 -26.28
CA ARG A 98 13.84 -5.84 -26.61
C ARG A 98 13.83 -5.14 -27.96
N LYS A 99 13.18 -5.75 -28.97
CA LYS A 99 13.02 -5.14 -30.30
C LYS A 99 12.07 -3.94 -30.24
N LEU A 100 10.90 -4.10 -29.61
CA LEU A 100 9.85 -3.08 -29.51
C LEU A 100 10.36 -1.79 -28.84
N TRP A 101 11.15 -1.91 -27.78
CA TRP A 101 11.64 -0.77 -27.00
C TRP A 101 13.09 -0.38 -27.31
N GLY A 102 13.70 -1.03 -28.31
CA GLY A 102 15.08 -0.78 -28.72
C GLY A 102 16.09 -0.98 -27.59
N LEU A 103 15.95 -2.04 -26.79
CA LEU A 103 16.83 -2.31 -25.65
C LEU A 103 18.19 -2.90 -26.06
N GLY A 104 18.28 -3.45 -27.26
CA GLY A 104 19.44 -4.20 -27.75
C GLY A 104 19.73 -5.46 -26.92
N ASP A 105 20.97 -5.97 -27.05
CA ASP A 105 21.44 -7.17 -26.34
C ASP A 105 22.14 -6.86 -25.00
N GLY A 106 22.11 -5.58 -24.60
CA GLY A 106 22.68 -5.13 -23.34
C GLY A 106 21.98 -5.71 -22.12
N ARG A 107 22.64 -5.58 -20.96
CA ARG A 107 22.04 -5.95 -19.67
C ARG A 107 20.84 -5.07 -19.36
N VAL A 108 19.80 -5.71 -18.83
CA VAL A 108 18.60 -5.05 -18.30
C VAL A 108 18.59 -5.20 -16.80
N GLU A 109 18.27 -4.11 -16.10
CA GLU A 109 17.96 -4.10 -14.66
C GLU A 109 16.54 -3.56 -14.47
N LEU A 110 15.81 -4.12 -13.51
CA LEU A 110 14.41 -3.73 -13.25
C LEU A 110 14.29 -3.00 -11.92
N VAL A 111 13.57 -1.89 -11.93
CA VAL A 111 13.08 -1.19 -10.74
C VAL A 111 11.56 -1.28 -10.78
N LEU A 112 10.93 -1.94 -9.83
CA LEU A 112 9.49 -2.25 -9.90
C LEU A 112 8.85 -2.38 -8.52
N GLY A 113 7.52 -2.32 -8.45
CA GLY A 113 6.77 -2.64 -7.24
C GLY A 113 6.93 -4.11 -6.81
N ALA A 114 6.14 -4.57 -5.84
CA ALA A 114 6.26 -5.95 -5.35
C ALA A 114 6.09 -6.99 -6.49
N PRO A 115 7.08 -7.89 -6.75
CA PRO A 115 7.07 -8.82 -7.89
C PRO A 115 6.21 -10.08 -7.64
N ASP A 116 5.37 -10.06 -6.60
CA ASP A 116 4.44 -11.13 -6.25
C ASP A 116 3.06 -10.97 -6.90
N THR A 117 2.84 -9.84 -7.58
CA THR A 117 1.60 -9.52 -8.31
C THR A 117 1.91 -8.90 -9.67
N ALA A 118 1.06 -9.15 -10.66
CA ALA A 118 1.12 -8.45 -11.93
C ALA A 118 0.76 -6.97 -11.72
N PRO A 119 1.29 -6.04 -12.53
CA PRO A 119 2.13 -6.26 -13.71
C PRO A 119 3.63 -6.47 -13.41
N ALA A 120 4.11 -6.10 -12.21
CA ALA A 120 5.52 -6.19 -11.84
C ALA A 120 6.07 -7.63 -11.95
N GLN A 121 5.29 -8.62 -11.54
CA GLN A 121 5.64 -10.04 -11.71
C GLN A 121 5.82 -10.43 -13.18
N SER A 122 4.95 -9.94 -14.07
CA SER A 122 4.96 -10.28 -15.50
C SER A 122 6.21 -9.72 -16.17
N VAL A 123 6.57 -8.46 -15.87
CA VAL A 123 7.83 -7.86 -16.35
C VAL A 123 9.05 -8.62 -15.81
N ALA A 124 9.04 -8.98 -14.52
CA ALA A 124 10.12 -9.74 -13.92
C ALA A 124 10.29 -11.13 -14.54
N ARG A 125 9.19 -11.79 -14.96
CA ARG A 125 9.22 -13.08 -15.66
C ARG A 125 9.76 -12.99 -17.06
N VAL A 126 9.42 -11.94 -17.80
CA VAL A 126 9.94 -11.70 -19.15
C VAL A 126 11.46 -11.55 -19.12
N PHE A 127 12.00 -10.68 -18.26
CA PHE A 127 13.45 -10.45 -18.19
C PHE A 127 14.11 -11.35 -17.15
N THR A 128 14.19 -12.65 -17.43
CA THR A 128 14.64 -13.69 -16.48
C THR A 128 16.03 -13.45 -15.87
N GLY A 129 16.96 -12.84 -16.61
CA GLY A 129 18.31 -12.55 -16.13
C GLY A 129 18.48 -11.22 -15.36
N ALA A 130 17.44 -10.37 -15.31
CA ALA A 130 17.57 -9.02 -14.78
C ALA A 130 17.62 -8.99 -13.24
N PRO A 131 18.60 -8.30 -12.62
CA PRO A 131 18.54 -7.89 -11.22
C PRO A 131 17.29 -7.05 -10.94
N LEU A 132 16.68 -7.24 -9.75
CA LEU A 132 15.48 -6.52 -9.34
C LEU A 132 15.78 -5.58 -8.16
N HIS A 133 15.35 -4.33 -8.27
CA HIS A 133 15.26 -3.38 -7.18
C HIS A 133 13.79 -3.12 -6.92
N VAL A 134 13.28 -3.60 -5.79
CA VAL A 134 11.86 -3.52 -5.48
C VAL A 134 11.60 -2.24 -4.70
N TYR A 135 10.56 -1.47 -5.04
CA TYR A 135 10.10 -0.37 -4.17
C TYR A 135 8.76 -0.70 -3.51
N ALA A 136 8.58 -0.24 -2.29
CA ALA A 136 7.36 -0.32 -1.50
C ALA A 136 6.85 1.11 -1.23
N ALA A 137 5.99 1.62 -2.13
CA ALA A 137 5.47 2.98 -2.06
C ALA A 137 4.34 3.17 -1.03
N GLY A 138 3.78 2.09 -0.48
CA GLY A 138 2.62 2.16 0.40
C GLY A 138 2.68 1.19 1.59
N PRO A 139 1.82 1.40 2.61
CA PRO A 139 1.86 0.68 3.88
C PRO A 139 1.57 -0.82 3.75
N ALA A 140 0.91 -1.26 2.65
CA ALA A 140 0.75 -2.67 2.36
C ALA A 140 2.09 -3.39 2.11
N GLY A 141 3.12 -2.66 1.66
CA GLY A 141 4.47 -3.17 1.44
C GLY A 141 5.25 -3.46 2.72
N TYR A 142 4.75 -3.05 3.89
CA TYR A 142 5.33 -3.45 5.18
C TYR A 142 5.01 -4.91 5.53
N GLY A 143 3.88 -5.41 5.04
CA GLY A 143 3.42 -6.77 5.28
C GLY A 143 4.25 -7.85 4.57
N PRO A 144 3.98 -9.13 4.84
CA PRO A 144 4.71 -10.23 4.23
C PRO A 144 4.37 -10.33 2.73
N THR A 145 5.26 -10.97 1.97
CA THR A 145 5.02 -11.33 0.57
C THR A 145 3.66 -12.04 0.42
N ARG A 146 2.85 -11.58 -0.55
CA ARG A 146 1.42 -11.87 -0.63
C ARG A 146 1.13 -13.32 -1.00
N GLY A 147 2.09 -14.06 -1.56
CA GLY A 147 1.95 -15.46 -1.98
C GLY A 147 3.30 -16.18 -2.12
N LYS A 148 3.27 -17.36 -2.74
CA LYS A 148 4.49 -18.10 -3.09
C LYS A 148 5.15 -17.42 -4.28
N LEU A 149 6.12 -16.56 -4.03
CA LEU A 149 6.98 -16.02 -5.08
C LEU A 149 7.91 -17.12 -5.60
N ASP A 150 8.06 -17.20 -6.92
CA ASP A 150 9.03 -18.11 -7.53
C ASP A 150 10.44 -17.75 -7.03
N PRO A 151 11.22 -18.70 -6.45
CA PRO A 151 12.59 -18.44 -6.04
C PRO A 151 13.48 -17.87 -7.16
N LEU A 152 13.21 -18.19 -8.43
CA LEU A 152 13.92 -17.61 -9.57
C LEU A 152 13.66 -16.11 -9.71
N ILE A 153 12.55 -15.60 -9.19
CA ILE A 153 12.26 -14.16 -9.11
C ILE A 153 12.82 -13.60 -7.80
N GLY A 154 12.50 -14.21 -6.66
CA GLY A 154 12.85 -13.69 -5.33
C GLY A 154 14.37 -13.55 -5.11
N THR A 155 15.17 -14.51 -5.57
CA THR A 155 16.63 -14.49 -5.41
C THR A 155 17.34 -13.43 -6.27
N ARG A 156 16.64 -12.83 -7.25
CA ARG A 156 17.16 -11.71 -8.07
C ARG A 156 16.97 -10.36 -7.39
N VAL A 157 16.17 -10.29 -6.34
CA VAL A 157 15.92 -9.06 -5.59
C VAL A 157 17.17 -8.65 -4.83
N ARG A 158 17.69 -7.46 -5.17
CA ARG A 158 18.91 -6.91 -4.57
C ARG A 158 18.65 -6.05 -3.35
N GLN A 159 17.47 -5.42 -3.29
CA GLN A 159 17.04 -4.57 -2.19
C GLN A 159 15.54 -4.28 -2.30
N VAL A 160 14.96 -3.91 -1.17
CA VAL A 160 13.62 -3.33 -1.07
C VAL A 160 13.77 -1.87 -0.63
N LEU A 161 13.47 -0.95 -1.52
CA LEU A 161 13.44 0.48 -1.26
C LEU A 161 12.08 0.85 -0.67
N HIS A 162 12.04 1.63 0.39
CA HIS A 162 10.76 2.03 1.00
C HIS A 162 10.81 3.47 1.48
N LEU A 163 9.64 4.10 1.54
CA LEU A 163 9.48 5.33 2.33
C LEU A 163 9.33 4.95 3.80
N ASP A 164 9.83 5.78 4.70
CA ASP A 164 9.66 5.60 6.15
C ASP A 164 8.26 6.07 6.59
N LEU A 165 7.22 5.38 6.08
CA LEU A 165 5.80 5.70 6.28
C LEU A 165 5.34 5.50 7.73
N VAL A 166 6.03 4.63 8.46
CA VAL A 166 5.87 4.43 9.89
C VAL A 166 7.26 4.57 10.49
N PRO A 167 7.57 5.67 11.21
CA PRO A 167 8.93 6.02 11.58
C PRO A 167 9.72 4.87 12.23
N GLY A 168 10.87 4.55 11.63
CA GLY A 168 11.80 3.52 12.12
C GLY A 168 11.38 2.08 11.88
N LEU A 169 10.18 1.83 11.33
CA LEU A 169 9.68 0.48 11.08
C LEU A 169 10.26 -0.06 9.76
N THR A 170 10.78 -1.28 9.80
CA THR A 170 11.35 -1.92 8.61
C THR A 170 10.34 -2.86 7.94
N PRO A 171 10.06 -2.74 6.62
CA PRO A 171 9.21 -3.67 5.90
C PRO A 171 9.69 -5.13 5.98
N VAL A 172 8.76 -6.09 6.12
CA VAL A 172 9.11 -7.53 6.11
C VAL A 172 9.02 -8.17 4.71
N LEU A 173 8.52 -7.42 3.72
CA LEU A 173 8.35 -7.84 2.33
C LEU A 173 9.68 -8.39 1.76
N LEU A 174 9.61 -9.57 1.15
CA LEU A 174 10.76 -10.26 0.52
C LEU A 174 11.91 -10.62 1.46
N GLY A 175 11.75 -10.45 2.78
CA GLY A 175 12.79 -10.81 3.74
C GLY A 175 13.09 -12.32 3.78
N GLU A 176 12.21 -13.18 3.27
CA GLU A 176 12.47 -14.62 3.08
C GLU A 176 13.55 -14.90 2.03
N PHE A 177 13.87 -13.93 1.17
CA PHE A 177 14.96 -14.00 0.20
C PHE A 177 16.23 -13.27 0.67
N GLY A 178 16.24 -12.75 1.91
CA GLY A 178 17.36 -11.98 2.45
C GLY A 178 17.58 -10.61 1.79
N ALA A 179 16.56 -10.09 1.08
CA ALA A 179 16.65 -8.78 0.45
C ALA A 179 16.73 -7.67 1.52
N PRO A 180 17.78 -6.84 1.53
CA PRO A 180 17.88 -5.75 2.49
C PRO A 180 16.85 -4.67 2.20
N ALA A 181 16.12 -4.23 3.22
CA ALA A 181 15.27 -3.05 3.17
C ALA A 181 16.11 -1.79 3.35
N ARG A 182 15.89 -0.77 2.52
CA ARG A 182 16.58 0.53 2.59
C ARG A 182 15.57 1.65 2.50
N ALA A 183 15.61 2.55 3.47
CA ALA A 183 14.77 3.74 3.47
C ALA A 183 15.26 4.72 2.39
N ILE A 184 14.32 5.27 1.62
CA ILE A 184 14.54 6.41 0.74
C ILE A 184 14.49 7.67 1.63
N PRO A 185 15.50 8.55 1.58
CA PRO A 185 15.50 9.79 2.35
C PRO A 185 14.25 10.64 2.08
N ALA A 186 13.60 11.12 3.14
CA ALA A 186 12.36 11.87 3.04
C ALA A 186 12.55 13.23 2.34
N ASP A 187 13.71 13.86 2.52
CA ASP A 187 14.11 15.09 1.84
C ASP A 187 14.26 14.90 0.32
N ALA A 188 14.88 13.80 -0.13
CA ALA A 188 14.95 13.46 -1.55
C ALA A 188 13.55 13.25 -2.14
N PHE A 189 12.66 12.55 -1.42
CA PHE A 189 11.29 12.36 -1.87
C PHE A 189 10.50 13.66 -1.97
N ARG A 190 10.57 14.52 -0.94
CA ARG A 190 9.92 15.84 -0.95
C ARG A 190 10.45 16.75 -2.06
N ALA A 191 11.76 16.71 -2.32
CA ALA A 191 12.37 17.50 -3.40
C ALA A 191 11.75 17.17 -4.77
N VAL A 192 11.57 15.88 -5.08
CA VAL A 192 10.91 15.45 -6.32
C VAL A 192 9.42 15.83 -6.31
N ALA A 193 8.71 15.62 -5.20
CA ALA A 193 7.29 15.99 -5.09
C ALA A 193 7.05 17.49 -5.30
N LYS A 194 7.95 18.35 -4.81
CA LYS A 194 7.92 19.80 -4.98
C LYS A 194 8.01 20.24 -6.44
N GLU A 195 8.66 19.46 -7.31
CA GLU A 195 8.70 19.77 -8.74
C GLU A 195 7.31 19.71 -9.39
N VAL A 196 6.48 18.77 -8.93
CA VAL A 196 5.11 18.57 -9.41
C VAL A 196 4.14 19.59 -8.81
N ALA A 197 4.43 20.07 -7.59
CA ALA A 197 3.58 21.03 -6.86
C ALA A 197 3.26 22.30 -7.65
N SER A 198 4.16 22.75 -8.53
CA SER A 198 3.96 23.94 -9.37
C SER A 198 2.77 23.85 -10.35
N ALA A 199 2.32 22.64 -10.68
CA ALA A 199 1.16 22.44 -11.55
C ALA A 199 -0.17 22.37 -10.79
N VAL A 200 -0.13 22.39 -9.45
CA VAL A 200 -1.33 22.35 -8.61
C VAL A 200 -1.97 23.74 -8.57
N THR A 201 -3.24 23.81 -8.94
CA THR A 201 -4.04 25.03 -8.90
C THR A 201 -5.42 24.74 -8.31
N GLY A 202 -6.10 25.77 -7.80
CA GLY A 202 -7.48 25.65 -7.32
C GLY A 202 -7.66 24.92 -5.99
N VAL A 203 -6.60 24.81 -5.17
CA VAL A 203 -6.67 24.21 -3.83
C VAL A 203 -6.73 25.34 -2.78
N PRO A 204 -7.82 25.48 -2.02
CA PRO A 204 -7.92 26.51 -0.99
C PRO A 204 -6.88 26.31 0.12
N GLU A 205 -6.21 27.39 0.51
CA GLU A 205 -5.29 27.37 1.66
C GLU A 205 -6.02 26.98 2.95
N GLY A 206 -5.36 26.14 3.77
CA GLY A 206 -5.88 25.72 5.07
C GLY A 206 -7.10 24.78 5.00
N ALA A 207 -7.50 24.32 3.81
CA ALA A 207 -8.55 23.32 3.68
C ALA A 207 -8.15 21.96 4.28
N ALA A 208 -9.15 21.20 4.71
CA ALA A 208 -8.95 19.78 5.01
C ALA A 208 -8.93 18.98 3.69
N LEU A 209 -7.96 18.09 3.54
CA LEU A 209 -7.83 17.22 2.38
C LEU A 209 -8.37 15.82 2.69
N ILE A 210 -9.39 15.39 1.97
CA ILE A 210 -9.86 14.01 1.96
C ILE A 210 -9.17 13.27 0.83
N VAL A 211 -8.47 12.18 1.18
CA VAL A 211 -7.75 11.35 0.22
C VAL A 211 -8.56 10.10 -0.13
N GLY A 212 -8.78 9.90 -1.43
CA GLY A 212 -9.43 8.71 -1.95
C GLY A 212 -8.59 7.45 -1.73
N GLU A 213 -9.26 6.32 -1.59
CA GLU A 213 -8.63 5.01 -1.47
C GLU A 213 -8.60 4.28 -2.82
N ARG A 214 -7.60 3.42 -3.01
CA ARG A 214 -7.60 2.50 -4.13
C ARG A 214 -8.81 1.57 -4.02
N PRO A 215 -9.62 1.41 -5.08
CA PRO A 215 -10.80 0.54 -5.03
C PRO A 215 -10.36 -0.89 -4.74
N SER A 216 -11.14 -1.60 -3.93
CA SER A 216 -10.81 -2.99 -3.64
C SER A 216 -11.01 -3.90 -4.86
N ASP A 217 -10.09 -4.84 -5.07
CA ASP A 217 -10.08 -5.81 -6.17
C ASP A 217 -11.27 -6.81 -6.11
N ARG A 218 -12.12 -6.72 -5.08
CA ARG A 218 -13.27 -7.61 -4.86
C ARG A 218 -14.57 -6.83 -4.79
N ALA A 219 -15.50 -7.20 -5.67
CA ALA A 219 -16.88 -6.77 -5.59
C ALA A 219 -17.45 -7.04 -4.17
N GLY A 220 -17.96 -5.99 -3.52
CA GLY A 220 -18.69 -6.08 -2.26
C GLY A 220 -17.95 -5.66 -0.99
N VAL A 221 -16.65 -5.36 -1.04
CA VAL A 221 -16.01 -4.60 0.05
C VAL A 221 -16.28 -3.12 -0.24
N GLU A 222 -17.15 -2.51 0.57
CA GLU A 222 -17.41 -1.07 0.53
C GLU A 222 -16.08 -0.33 0.72
N ASP A 223 -15.73 0.52 -0.25
CA ASP A 223 -14.60 1.44 -0.11
C ASP A 223 -14.82 2.36 1.09
N ALA A 224 -13.76 3.01 1.57
CA ALA A 224 -13.84 3.82 2.78
C ALA A 224 -15.00 4.83 2.71
N PRO A 225 -15.75 5.04 3.81
CA PRO A 225 -16.94 5.86 3.78
C PRO A 225 -16.57 7.34 3.63
N HIS A 226 -16.42 7.81 2.39
CA HIS A 226 -16.05 9.20 2.09
C HIS A 226 -16.96 10.24 2.77
N ALA A 227 -18.26 9.93 2.94
CA ALA A 227 -19.19 10.77 3.71
C ALA A 227 -18.77 10.90 5.19
N GLU A 228 -18.25 9.84 5.80
CA GLU A 228 -17.74 9.88 7.17
C GLU A 228 -16.45 10.70 7.27
N MET A 229 -15.62 10.69 6.23
CA MET A 229 -14.43 11.54 6.16
C MET A 229 -14.81 13.04 6.14
N VAL A 230 -15.85 13.43 5.40
CA VAL A 230 -16.38 14.81 5.43
C VAL A 230 -16.92 15.16 6.81
N ARG A 231 -17.69 14.27 7.44
CA ARG A 231 -18.17 14.48 8.81
C ARG A 231 -17.02 14.66 9.79
N THR A 232 -15.94 13.89 9.66
CA THR A 232 -14.75 14.02 10.49
C THR A 232 -14.08 15.36 10.28
N ALA A 233 -13.86 15.81 9.04
CA ALA A 233 -13.32 17.14 8.76
C ALA A 233 -14.18 18.26 9.38
N ALA A 234 -15.50 18.19 9.20
CA ALA A 234 -16.43 19.16 9.78
C ALA A 234 -16.40 19.17 11.31
N ARG A 235 -16.40 18.00 11.97
CA ARG A 235 -16.27 17.88 13.44
C ARG A 235 -14.95 18.42 13.98
N ARG A 236 -13.89 18.39 13.17
CA ARG A 236 -12.60 18.99 13.49
C ARG A 236 -12.55 20.51 13.24
N GLY A 237 -13.67 21.11 12.82
CA GLY A 237 -13.82 22.56 12.65
C GLY A 237 -13.47 23.07 11.25
N HIS A 238 -13.34 22.20 10.25
CA HIS A 238 -13.06 22.62 8.87
C HIS A 238 -14.35 22.85 8.08
N ASP A 239 -14.48 24.05 7.52
CA ASP A 239 -15.57 24.49 6.66
C ASP A 239 -15.25 24.36 5.16
N ARG A 240 -13.96 24.30 4.80
CA ARG A 240 -13.44 24.08 3.45
C ARG A 240 -12.77 22.73 3.35
N VAL A 241 -13.24 21.90 2.41
CA VAL A 241 -12.77 20.54 2.20
C VAL A 241 -12.42 20.32 0.73
N VAL A 242 -11.27 19.68 0.49
CA VAL A 242 -10.83 19.26 -0.84
C VAL A 242 -10.87 17.74 -0.90
N PHE A 243 -11.50 17.17 -1.92
CA PHE A 243 -11.45 15.74 -2.19
C PHE A 243 -10.50 15.46 -3.36
N ALA A 244 -9.43 14.72 -3.07
CA ALA A 244 -8.51 14.19 -4.06
C ALA A 244 -8.84 12.71 -4.33
N PRO A 245 -9.48 12.38 -5.47
CA PRO A 245 -9.79 10.99 -5.81
C PRO A 245 -8.51 10.18 -6.04
N HIS A 246 -8.58 8.87 -5.83
CA HIS A 246 -7.46 7.99 -6.17
C HIS A 246 -7.31 7.90 -7.70
N PRO A 247 -6.09 7.96 -8.27
CA PRO A 247 -5.89 7.92 -9.73
C PRO A 247 -6.56 6.71 -10.43
N ALA A 248 -6.50 5.53 -9.81
CA ALA A 248 -7.16 4.32 -10.30
C ALA A 248 -8.69 4.24 -10.09
N SER A 249 -9.35 5.30 -9.60
CA SER A 249 -10.81 5.36 -9.37
C SER A 249 -11.33 6.81 -9.48
N PRO A 250 -11.28 7.41 -10.69
CA PRO A 250 -11.76 8.77 -10.88
C PRO A 250 -13.28 8.87 -10.57
N SER A 251 -13.60 9.86 -9.74
CA SER A 251 -14.89 10.48 -9.37
C SER A 251 -16.23 9.69 -9.34
N ARG A 252 -16.26 8.36 -9.32
CA ARG A 252 -17.51 7.58 -9.13
C ARG A 252 -18.25 7.92 -7.82
N HIS A 253 -17.54 8.48 -6.83
CA HIS A 253 -18.04 8.72 -5.47
C HIS A 253 -18.37 10.19 -5.17
N ALA A 254 -18.18 11.12 -6.12
CA ALA A 254 -18.30 12.55 -5.86
C ALA A 254 -19.73 13.00 -5.52
N ALA A 255 -20.78 12.32 -6.02
CA ALA A 255 -22.17 12.70 -5.76
C ALA A 255 -22.54 12.54 -4.27
N GLY A 256 -22.19 11.41 -3.64
CA GLY A 256 -22.47 11.18 -2.22
C GLY A 256 -21.67 12.11 -1.30
N LEU A 257 -20.43 12.43 -1.69
CA LEU A 257 -19.58 13.43 -1.04
C LEU A 257 -20.21 14.83 -1.06
N ARG A 258 -20.67 15.29 -2.23
CA ARG A 258 -21.32 16.60 -2.40
C ARG A 258 -22.61 16.71 -1.58
N ALA A 259 -23.43 15.66 -1.57
CA ALA A 259 -24.66 15.64 -0.78
C ALA A 259 -24.39 15.78 0.72
N GLU A 260 -23.38 15.07 1.23
CA GLU A 260 -23.01 15.15 2.65
C GLU A 260 -22.38 16.49 3.03
N ALA A 261 -21.53 17.06 2.17
CA ALA A 261 -20.96 18.39 2.37
C ALA A 261 -22.05 19.46 2.43
N GLY A 262 -23.02 19.42 1.50
CA GLY A 262 -24.17 20.34 1.51
C GLY A 262 -25.02 20.22 2.77
N ARG A 263 -25.24 19.00 3.29
CA ARG A 263 -25.97 18.78 4.55
C ARG A 263 -25.27 19.40 5.77
N LEU A 264 -23.94 19.47 5.74
CA LEU A 264 -23.10 19.99 6.82
C LEU A 264 -22.77 21.48 6.65
N GLY A 265 -23.13 22.09 5.52
CA GLY A 265 -22.73 23.47 5.19
C GLY A 265 -21.22 23.63 4.93
N VAL A 266 -20.56 22.55 4.49
CA VAL A 266 -19.13 22.54 4.17
C VAL A 266 -18.94 22.82 2.68
N ASP A 267 -18.03 23.73 2.35
CA ASP A 267 -17.60 23.98 0.97
C ASP A 267 -16.67 22.86 0.50
N LEU A 268 -17.12 22.12 -0.53
CA LEU A 268 -16.41 20.96 -1.06
C LEU A 268 -15.87 21.25 -2.47
N THR A 269 -14.56 21.26 -2.60
CA THR A 269 -13.85 21.23 -3.89
C THR A 269 -13.48 19.79 -4.24
N VAL A 270 -13.88 19.30 -5.42
CA VAL A 270 -13.49 17.98 -5.93
C VAL A 270 -12.45 18.16 -7.03
N LEU A 271 -11.27 17.58 -6.86
CA LEU A 271 -10.22 17.65 -7.89
C LEU A 271 -10.57 16.68 -9.02
N GLU A 272 -10.67 17.21 -10.24
CA GLU A 272 -10.99 16.43 -11.44
C GLU A 272 -9.73 15.90 -12.13
N THR A 273 -8.62 16.63 -12.01
CA THR A 273 -7.33 16.20 -12.53
C THR A 273 -6.60 15.31 -11.51
N PRO A 274 -6.13 14.12 -11.91
CA PRO A 274 -5.39 13.25 -11.01
C PRO A 274 -4.00 13.85 -10.76
N VAL A 275 -3.81 14.45 -9.58
CA VAL A 275 -2.53 14.97 -9.12
C VAL A 275 -2.04 14.08 -7.97
N PRO A 276 -0.73 13.76 -7.86
CA PRO A 276 -0.18 13.14 -6.66
C PRO A 276 -0.53 13.98 -5.43
N VAL A 277 -1.05 13.34 -4.39
CA VAL A 277 -1.41 14.01 -3.13
C VAL A 277 -0.22 14.69 -2.48
N GLU A 278 1.00 14.21 -2.73
CA GLU A 278 2.25 14.82 -2.26
C GLU A 278 2.47 16.21 -2.84
N ALA A 279 2.08 16.42 -4.10
CA ALA A 279 2.11 17.76 -4.71
C ALA A 279 1.08 18.69 -4.03
N LEU A 280 -0.05 18.16 -3.57
CA LEU A 280 -1.02 18.93 -2.79
C LEU A 280 -0.46 19.31 -1.40
N TYR A 281 0.30 18.42 -0.76
CA TYR A 281 0.96 18.71 0.51
C TYR A 281 1.97 19.85 0.40
N GLU A 282 2.77 19.86 -0.66
CA GLU A 282 3.72 20.94 -0.96
C GLU A 282 3.01 22.25 -1.33
N ALA A 283 1.97 22.18 -2.16
CA ALA A 283 1.31 23.37 -2.70
C ALA A 283 0.41 24.08 -1.69
N SER A 284 -0.36 23.35 -0.88
CA SER A 284 -1.42 23.95 -0.04
C SER A 284 -1.27 23.72 1.46
N ARG A 285 -0.30 22.88 1.88
CA ARG A 285 -0.11 22.43 3.27
C ARG A 285 -1.43 22.25 4.03
N PRO A 286 -2.24 21.22 3.69
CA PRO A 286 -3.58 21.04 4.27
C PRO A 286 -3.59 21.10 5.79
N ALA A 287 -4.62 21.73 6.36
CA ALA A 287 -4.75 21.86 7.81
C ALA A 287 -5.07 20.52 8.50
N LEU A 288 -5.63 19.58 7.74
CA LEU A 288 -5.91 18.21 8.15
C LEU A 288 -5.95 17.31 6.92
N VAL A 289 -5.38 16.11 7.01
CA VAL A 289 -5.53 15.06 5.99
C VAL A 289 -6.38 13.92 6.54
N VAL A 290 -7.50 13.63 5.89
CA VAL A 290 -8.47 12.60 6.32
C VAL A 290 -8.45 11.44 5.33
N GLY A 291 -8.24 10.23 5.84
CA GLY A 291 -8.15 9.03 5.01
C GLY A 291 -8.43 7.77 5.83
N CYS A 292 -8.24 6.59 5.23
CA CYS A 292 -8.42 5.33 5.93
C CYS A 292 -7.08 4.65 6.22
N ALA A 293 -6.41 4.14 5.19
CA ALA A 293 -5.11 3.46 5.32
C ALA A 293 -4.26 3.57 4.04
N SER A 294 -4.50 4.61 3.23
CA SER A 294 -3.75 4.90 2.01
C SER A 294 -2.32 5.36 2.31
N ALA A 295 -1.42 5.17 1.33
CA ALA A 295 -0.04 5.70 1.40
C ALA A 295 -0.02 7.22 1.60
N ALA A 296 -1.00 7.92 1.05
CA ALA A 296 -1.23 9.35 1.21
C ALA A 296 -1.27 9.76 2.68
N LEU A 297 -2.05 9.05 3.50
CA LEU A 297 -2.26 9.39 4.91
C LEU A 297 -0.98 9.20 5.74
N PHE A 298 -0.27 8.09 5.54
CA PHE A 298 1.01 7.86 6.21
C PHE A 298 2.08 8.86 5.76
N THR A 299 2.11 9.20 4.47
CA THR A 299 3.05 10.19 3.91
C THR A 299 2.81 11.56 4.52
N ALA A 300 1.55 12.02 4.61
CA ALA A 300 1.19 13.27 5.26
C ALA A 300 1.72 13.34 6.71
N SER A 301 1.52 12.28 7.49
CA SER A 301 1.95 12.21 8.89
C SER A 301 3.47 12.13 9.02
N ALA A 302 4.11 11.15 8.40
CA ALA A 302 5.50 10.80 8.66
C ALA A 302 6.50 11.68 7.89
N LEU A 303 6.19 12.04 6.64
CA LEU A 303 7.13 12.76 5.77
C LEU A 303 6.88 14.27 5.75
N TYR A 304 5.64 14.72 5.99
CA TYR A 304 5.28 16.13 5.95
C TYR A 304 4.90 16.73 7.32
N GLY A 305 4.74 15.90 8.35
CA GLY A 305 4.34 16.35 9.69
C GLY A 305 2.95 17.00 9.72
N LEU A 306 2.08 16.65 8.77
CA LEU A 306 0.73 17.20 8.70
C LEU A 306 -0.19 16.51 9.71
N PRO A 307 -1.15 17.24 10.29
CA PRO A 307 -2.22 16.63 11.07
C PRO A 307 -3.02 15.66 10.21
N VAL A 308 -3.30 14.47 10.76
CA VAL A 308 -4.09 13.45 10.06
C VAL A 308 -5.27 12.96 10.91
N ALA A 309 -6.27 12.39 10.25
CA ALA A 309 -7.36 11.66 10.89
C ALA A 309 -7.67 10.37 10.12
N ARG A 310 -7.56 9.24 10.82
CA ARG A 310 -7.93 7.92 10.31
C ARG A 310 -9.42 7.64 10.52
N VAL A 311 -10.11 7.26 9.45
CA VAL A 311 -11.56 6.96 9.43
C VAL A 311 -11.81 5.55 8.92
N GLY A 312 -12.70 4.81 9.57
CA GLY A 312 -13.29 3.56 9.03
C GLY A 312 -12.41 2.30 9.00
N THR A 313 -11.17 2.31 9.50
CA THR A 313 -10.30 1.11 9.47
C THR A 313 -10.87 -0.07 10.25
N GLU A 314 -11.54 0.19 11.37
CA GLU A 314 -12.16 -0.85 12.21
C GLU A 314 -13.19 -1.65 11.40
N ARG A 315 -14.08 -0.91 10.73
CA ARG A 315 -15.15 -1.48 9.90
C ARG A 315 -14.58 -2.31 8.75
N LEU A 316 -13.54 -1.79 8.09
CA LEU A 316 -12.88 -2.50 6.99
C LEU A 316 -12.15 -3.75 7.48
N LEU A 317 -11.43 -3.67 8.60
CA LEU A 317 -10.69 -4.80 9.16
C LEU A 317 -11.62 -5.96 9.54
N GLY A 318 -12.80 -5.64 10.09
CA GLY A 318 -13.84 -6.62 10.43
C GLY A 318 -14.46 -7.34 9.23
N ARG A 319 -14.47 -6.71 8.05
CA ARG A 319 -14.98 -7.29 6.80
C ARG A 319 -13.89 -7.92 5.92
N LEU A 320 -12.62 -7.68 6.24
CA LEU A 320 -11.50 -8.04 5.38
C LEU A 320 -11.27 -9.55 5.31
N THR A 321 -11.63 -10.13 4.16
CA THR A 321 -11.48 -11.56 3.86
C THR A 321 -10.67 -11.78 2.57
N PRO A 322 -9.71 -12.74 2.55
CA PRO A 322 -9.30 -13.61 3.66
C PRO A 322 -8.47 -12.87 4.74
N TYR A 323 -8.15 -13.53 5.86
CA TYR A 323 -7.33 -12.92 6.91
C TYR A 323 -6.00 -12.35 6.37
N HIS A 324 -5.34 -13.09 5.48
CA HIS A 324 -4.07 -12.71 4.87
C HIS A 324 -4.19 -11.72 3.72
N HIS A 325 -5.32 -11.03 3.57
CA HIS A 325 -5.51 -10.03 2.54
C HIS A 325 -4.42 -8.94 2.65
N PRO A 326 -3.80 -8.50 1.53
CA PRO A 326 -2.65 -7.58 1.57
C PRO A 326 -2.91 -6.27 2.33
N ARG A 327 -4.12 -5.71 2.21
CA ARG A 327 -4.54 -4.50 2.95
C ARG A 327 -4.55 -4.65 4.47
N ARG A 328 -4.49 -5.87 5.04
CA ARG A 328 -4.54 -6.03 6.51
C ARG A 328 -3.36 -5.34 7.19
N ALA A 329 -2.16 -5.45 6.61
CA ALA A 329 -0.97 -4.76 7.13
C ALA A 329 -1.19 -3.25 7.22
N ALA A 330 -1.67 -2.65 6.13
CA ALA A 330 -1.97 -1.22 6.09
C ALA A 330 -3.02 -0.79 7.12
N LEU A 331 -4.13 -1.52 7.25
CA LEU A 331 -5.20 -1.20 8.20
C LEU A 331 -4.76 -1.30 9.66
N VAL A 332 -4.02 -2.36 10.00
CA VAL A 332 -3.52 -2.55 11.37
C VAL A 332 -2.46 -1.51 11.70
N LEU A 333 -1.54 -1.21 10.78
CA LEU A 333 -0.55 -0.14 10.97
C LEU A 333 -1.21 1.23 11.10
N ALA A 334 -2.31 1.49 10.37
CA ALA A 334 -3.03 2.75 10.50
C ALA A 334 -3.66 2.89 11.89
N GLU A 335 -4.28 1.83 12.42
CA GLU A 335 -4.80 1.84 13.81
C GLU A 335 -3.71 1.96 14.86
N ALA A 336 -2.55 1.36 14.60
CA ALA A 336 -1.44 1.32 15.53
C ALA A 336 -0.62 2.62 15.56
N ALA A 337 -0.51 3.34 14.45
CA ALA A 337 0.43 4.45 14.27
C ALA A 337 -0.22 5.81 13.93
N LEU A 338 -1.50 5.85 13.54
CA LEU A 338 -2.16 7.10 13.14
C LEU A 338 -3.33 7.45 14.09
N PRO A 339 -3.53 8.75 14.39
CA PRO A 339 -4.63 9.20 15.23
C PRO A 339 -6.00 8.90 14.62
N GLY A 340 -6.95 8.54 15.47
CA GLY A 340 -8.34 8.28 15.07
C GLY A 340 -9.14 9.55 14.76
N GLU A 341 -10.44 9.37 14.53
CA GLU A 341 -11.36 10.45 14.15
C GLU A 341 -11.42 11.58 15.19
N ALA A 342 -11.36 11.20 16.47
CA ALA A 342 -11.39 12.13 17.60
C ALA A 342 -10.03 12.78 17.89
N GLY A 343 -8.96 12.38 17.19
CA GLY A 343 -7.59 12.80 17.50
C GLY A 343 -6.98 12.05 18.68
N ASP A 344 -7.55 10.90 19.04
CA ASP A 344 -6.98 9.96 19.99
C ASP A 344 -5.56 9.56 19.58
N PRO A 345 -4.62 9.48 20.54
CA PRO A 345 -3.25 9.08 20.25
C PRO A 345 -3.21 7.63 19.72
N PRO A 346 -2.22 7.31 18.87
CA PRO A 346 -2.09 5.98 18.27
C PRO A 346 -1.92 4.87 19.32
N ALA A 347 -2.39 3.67 18.97
CA ALA A 347 -2.64 2.60 19.94
C ALA A 347 -1.42 1.73 20.33
N ALA A 348 -0.31 1.76 19.58
CA ALA A 348 0.76 0.77 19.75
C ALA A 348 2.06 1.34 20.34
N GLY A 349 2.62 0.59 21.31
CA GLY A 349 3.97 0.81 21.84
C GLY A 349 5.07 0.05 21.08
N ASP A 350 4.84 -1.23 20.76
CA ASP A 350 5.81 -2.10 20.07
C ASP A 350 5.37 -2.41 18.63
N LEU A 351 5.72 -1.52 17.69
CA LEU A 351 5.35 -1.63 16.28
C LEU A 351 6.12 -2.76 15.56
N ASP A 352 7.38 -3.02 15.93
CA ASP A 352 8.19 -4.11 15.36
C ASP A 352 7.62 -5.48 15.73
N GLY A 353 7.27 -5.67 17.01
CA GLY A 353 6.60 -6.87 17.49
C GLY A 353 5.23 -7.06 16.85
N LEU A 354 4.46 -5.98 16.70
CA LEU A 354 3.16 -6.00 16.00
C LEU A 354 3.34 -6.45 14.55
N LEU A 355 4.27 -5.86 13.81
CA LEU A 355 4.51 -6.21 12.41
C LEU A 355 4.98 -7.66 12.27
N SER A 356 5.86 -8.12 13.15
CA SER A 356 6.36 -9.51 13.16
C SER A 356 5.23 -10.50 13.43
N ALA A 357 4.39 -10.23 14.44
CA ALA A 357 3.20 -11.01 14.74
C ALA A 357 2.19 -11.01 13.59
N LEU A 358 1.97 -9.85 12.97
CA LEU A 358 1.06 -9.71 11.84
C LEU A 358 1.55 -10.48 10.63
N ALA A 359 2.83 -10.34 10.26
CA ALA A 359 3.44 -11.06 9.16
C ALA A 359 3.36 -12.58 9.34
N PHE A 360 3.76 -13.09 10.52
CA PHE A 360 3.66 -14.51 10.83
C PHE A 360 2.21 -15.01 10.79
N THR A 361 1.29 -14.30 11.45
CA THR A 361 -0.11 -14.73 11.50
C THR A 361 -0.78 -14.66 10.12
N MET A 362 -0.40 -13.71 9.25
CA MET A 362 -0.91 -13.63 7.88
C MET A 362 -0.37 -14.79 7.03
N ARG A 363 0.94 -15.02 7.06
CA ARG A 363 1.64 -15.96 6.16
C ARG A 363 2.74 -16.76 6.91
N PRO A 364 2.36 -17.74 7.75
CA PRO A 364 3.33 -18.43 8.61
C PRO A 364 4.34 -19.28 7.82
N GLN A 365 3.99 -19.69 6.60
CA GLN A 365 4.89 -20.45 5.72
C GLN A 365 5.93 -19.57 5.00
N VAL A 366 5.68 -18.27 4.84
CA VAL A 366 6.59 -17.37 4.11
C VAL A 366 7.76 -16.96 5.01
N ARG A 367 7.47 -16.63 6.27
CA ARG A 367 8.47 -16.24 7.28
C ARG A 367 8.32 -17.07 8.56
N PRO A 368 8.58 -18.38 8.53
CA PRO A 368 8.42 -19.25 9.71
C PRO A 368 9.29 -18.81 10.90
N ALA A 369 10.43 -18.17 10.63
CA ALA A 369 11.32 -17.63 11.66
C ALA A 369 10.67 -16.56 12.57
N LEU A 370 9.63 -15.86 12.10
CA LEU A 370 8.92 -14.84 12.89
C LEU A 370 8.02 -15.43 13.99
N ARG A 371 7.95 -16.76 14.12
CA ARG A 371 7.07 -17.41 15.10
C ARG A 371 7.39 -16.97 16.54
N ALA A 372 8.67 -16.95 16.91
CA ALA A 372 9.08 -16.63 18.28
C ALA A 372 8.73 -15.19 18.65
N ASP A 373 8.92 -14.25 17.72
CA ASP A 373 8.56 -12.84 17.92
C ASP A 373 7.05 -12.66 17.98
N ALA A 374 6.29 -13.39 17.14
CA ALA A 374 4.84 -13.42 17.19
C ALA A 374 4.32 -13.94 18.54
N GLU A 375 4.89 -15.02 19.07
CA GLU A 375 4.53 -15.57 20.38
C GLU A 375 4.85 -14.57 21.51
N ARG A 376 6.00 -13.90 21.45
CA ARG A 376 6.41 -12.88 22.43
C ARG A 376 5.44 -11.70 22.46
N TYR A 377 5.13 -11.13 21.29
CA TYR A 377 4.21 -10.01 21.17
C TYR A 377 2.79 -10.39 21.65
N LEU A 378 2.28 -11.55 21.25
CA LEU A 378 0.93 -11.99 21.60
C LEU A 378 0.80 -12.45 23.06
N ALA A 379 1.90 -12.79 23.72
CA ALA A 379 1.93 -13.10 25.15
C ALA A 379 1.82 -11.84 26.03
N ALA A 380 2.15 -10.67 25.49
CA ALA A 380 1.88 -9.40 26.16
C ALA A 380 0.36 -9.16 26.27
N SER A 381 -0.08 -8.44 27.30
CA SER A 381 -1.51 -8.17 27.53
C SER A 381 -2.04 -6.95 26.75
N ALA A 382 -1.18 -6.19 26.09
CA ALA A 382 -1.52 -4.92 25.45
C ALA A 382 -1.49 -5.03 23.92
N TRP A 383 -2.56 -5.60 23.34
CA TRP A 383 -2.82 -5.57 21.89
C TRP A 383 -4.33 -5.67 21.62
N ASP A 384 -4.75 -5.18 20.46
CA ASP A 384 -6.15 -5.22 20.06
C ASP A 384 -6.56 -6.58 19.49
N ALA A 385 -7.57 -7.21 20.09
CA ALA A 385 -8.08 -8.51 19.66
C ALA A 385 -8.63 -8.55 18.22
N ARG A 386 -8.99 -7.39 17.65
CA ARG A 386 -9.47 -7.24 16.26
C ARG A 386 -8.36 -7.50 15.26
N TRP A 387 -7.10 -7.18 15.59
CA TRP A 387 -5.95 -7.42 14.73
C TRP A 387 -5.68 -8.92 14.54
N PHE A 388 -5.89 -9.70 15.61
CA PHE A 388 -5.61 -11.13 15.66
C PHE A 388 -6.84 -11.94 16.08
N PRO A 389 -7.73 -12.30 15.14
CA PRO A 389 -8.92 -13.08 15.46
C PRO A 389 -8.58 -14.37 16.20
N ARG A 390 -9.26 -14.62 17.32
CA ARG A 390 -9.03 -15.81 18.18
C ARG A 390 -9.00 -17.13 17.42
N ARG A 391 -9.82 -17.28 16.38
CA ARG A 391 -9.82 -18.46 15.49
C ARG A 391 -8.47 -18.65 14.80
N ARG A 392 -7.86 -17.57 14.32
CA ARG A 392 -6.55 -17.58 13.67
C ARG A 392 -5.45 -17.97 14.65
N LEU A 393 -5.42 -17.35 15.83
CA LEU A 393 -4.47 -17.66 16.90
C LEU A 393 -4.57 -19.13 17.34
N THR A 394 -5.80 -19.64 17.50
CA THR A 394 -6.06 -21.06 17.80
C THR A 394 -5.51 -21.99 16.73
N ALA A 395 -5.73 -21.67 15.45
CA ALA A 395 -5.27 -22.48 14.33
C ALA A 395 -3.73 -22.55 14.23
N LEU A 396 -3.04 -21.49 14.65
CA LEU A 396 -1.57 -21.41 14.65
C LEU A 396 -0.92 -21.85 15.97
N GLY A 397 -1.74 -22.17 16.98
CA GLY A 397 -1.28 -22.52 18.32
C GLY A 397 -0.52 -21.37 19.00
N LEU A 398 -0.97 -20.13 18.80
CA LEU A 398 -0.36 -18.92 19.36
C LEU A 398 -1.09 -18.47 20.64
N PRO A 399 -0.43 -17.66 21.51
CA PRO A 399 -1.08 -17.01 22.64
C PRO A 399 -2.35 -16.24 22.23
N GLY A 400 -3.34 -16.16 23.13
CA GLY A 400 -4.68 -15.62 22.82
C GLY A 400 -5.63 -16.59 22.10
N GLY A 401 -5.13 -17.73 21.61
CA GLY A 401 -5.94 -18.83 21.05
C GLY A 401 -6.57 -19.75 22.12
N VAL A 402 -7.42 -20.69 21.69
CA VAL A 402 -7.86 -21.80 22.56
C VAL A 402 -6.72 -22.82 22.65
N PRO A 403 -6.25 -23.20 23.86
CA PRO A 403 -5.19 -24.20 24.01
C PRO A 403 -5.51 -25.50 23.27
N ARG A 404 -4.52 -26.14 22.63
CA ARG A 404 -4.72 -27.40 21.88
C ARG A 404 -5.39 -28.50 22.71
N ARG A 405 -5.06 -28.58 24.00
CA ARG A 405 -5.68 -29.51 24.98
C ARG A 405 -7.18 -29.27 25.17
N LEU A 406 -7.70 -28.09 24.84
CA LEU A 406 -9.10 -27.68 24.98
C LEU A 406 -9.81 -27.51 23.63
N ALA A 407 -9.15 -27.83 22.52
CA ALA A 407 -9.70 -27.69 21.17
C ALA A 407 -10.90 -28.62 20.88
N PHE A 408 -11.16 -29.61 21.73
CA PHE A 408 -12.34 -30.50 21.67
C PHE A 408 -13.62 -29.86 22.24
N LEU A 409 -13.50 -28.84 23.10
CA LEU A 409 -14.63 -28.22 23.81
C LEU A 409 -15.70 -27.59 22.89
N PRO A 410 -15.38 -26.92 21.77
CA PRO A 410 -16.41 -26.36 20.88
C PRO A 410 -17.25 -27.43 20.19
N ARG A 411 -16.67 -28.63 19.97
CA ARG A 411 -17.33 -29.75 19.27
C ARG A 411 -18.17 -30.60 20.22
N SER A 412 -17.81 -30.67 21.51
CA SER A 412 -18.59 -31.38 22.52
C SER A 412 -19.90 -30.66 22.88
N ARG A 413 -21.05 -31.32 22.68
CA ARG A 413 -22.37 -30.82 23.10
C ARG A 413 -22.45 -30.67 24.62
N ALA A 414 -21.79 -31.55 25.37
CA ALA A 414 -21.74 -31.51 26.84
C ALA A 414 -20.97 -30.29 27.36
N ALA A 415 -19.77 -30.03 26.80
CA ALA A 415 -18.97 -28.87 27.17
C ALA A 415 -19.69 -27.54 26.88
N ARG A 416 -20.41 -27.44 25.74
CA ARG A 416 -21.23 -26.26 25.42
C ARG A 416 -22.36 -26.02 26.42
N ARG A 417 -23.01 -27.08 26.92
CA ARG A 417 -24.05 -26.97 27.97
C ARG A 417 -23.46 -26.50 29.29
N VAL A 418 -22.29 -27.00 29.68
CA VAL A 418 -21.60 -26.59 30.91
C VAL A 418 -21.15 -25.12 30.84
N VAL A 419 -20.54 -24.68 29.74
CA VAL A 419 -20.14 -23.27 29.55
C VAL A 419 -21.35 -22.33 29.53
N ARG A 420 -22.48 -22.73 28.93
CA ARG A 420 -23.73 -21.95 28.97
C ARG A 420 -24.31 -21.85 30.38
N ARG A 421 -24.30 -22.94 31.16
CA ARG A 421 -24.73 -22.91 32.58
C ARG A 421 -23.81 -22.03 33.43
N LEU A 422 -22.50 -22.10 33.24
CA LEU A 422 -21.54 -21.25 33.95
C LEU A 422 -21.69 -19.76 33.60
N ARG A 423 -21.95 -19.42 32.33
CA ARG A 423 -22.26 -18.03 31.93
C ARG A 423 -23.59 -17.54 32.51
N ALA A 424 -24.62 -18.39 32.57
CA ALA A 424 -25.90 -18.05 33.18
C ALA A 424 -25.78 -17.81 34.69
N LEU A 425 -25.01 -18.65 35.40
CA LEU A 425 -24.70 -18.48 36.82
C LEU A 425 -23.89 -17.19 37.08
N ARG A 426 -22.88 -16.89 36.24
CA ARG A 426 -22.10 -15.65 36.37
C ARG A 426 -22.95 -14.38 36.14
N LYS A 427 -23.99 -14.47 35.32
CA LYS A 427 -24.95 -13.38 35.07
C LYS A 427 -25.99 -13.23 36.18
N ALA A 428 -26.23 -14.29 36.96
CA ALA A 428 -27.11 -14.29 38.12
C ALA A 428 -26.40 -13.80 39.40
N VAL A 429 -25.08 -13.98 39.50
CA VAL A 429 -24.25 -13.53 40.63
C VAL A 429 -23.74 -12.09 40.47
N GLY A 430 -23.84 -11.51 39.26
CA GLY A 430 -23.50 -10.11 38.98
C GLY A 430 -24.71 -9.17 38.91
N ARG A 431 -25.81 -9.50 39.59
CA ARG A 431 -26.99 -8.65 39.73
C ARG A 431 -27.15 -8.17 41.16
#